data_AF-A0A650CR17-F1
#
_entry.id   AF-A0A650CR17-F1
#
_cell.length_a   1.000
_cell.length_b   1.000
_cell.length_c   1.000
_cell.angle_alpha   90.00
_cell.angle_beta   90.00
_cell.angle_gamma   90.00
#
_symmetry.space_group_name_H-M   'P 1'
#
loop_
_entity.id
_entity.type
_entity.pdbx_description
1 polymer ?
#
loop_
_entity_poly.entity_id
_entity_poly.type
_entity_poly.pdbx_seq_one_letter_code
_entity_poly.pdbx_strand_id
1 'polypeptide(L)'
;MYIKRGSLISFFSSGFPSHVRGKAIDLSSPDQRTFFSPFNGKLLRVEKFFIGRPNKYVKSNYDYMLTFSIEDKKIKVLHVEPIINEGEEVKEGQEIGYFINSPYTGGDFLHAHIEGLTFKFRKVSDYKESRCGKVVLITENYFDVEVEDYASAGNLHGVGCCGGLLNTSYPYACYGGIIGGFNGQLSFFDINLGRPVNFRKRNVVLFEGKRGLIKTWEQKASFKILANQPVCGKAFFEAVLSYGGKPRIRFFRKYNGDLGDKIDLGEIIRYYMG
;
A
#
# COMPACT_ATOMS: atom_id res chain seq x y z
N MET A 1 14.01 13.06 -0.72
CA MET A 1 12.65 12.55 -0.43
C MET A 1 12.61 12.18 1.03
N TYR A 2 11.89 12.98 1.81
CA TYR A 2 11.63 12.73 3.20
C TYR A 2 10.51 11.69 3.37
N ILE A 3 10.72 10.70 4.24
CA ILE A 3 9.64 9.85 4.74
C ILE A 3 9.82 9.73 6.24
N LYS A 4 8.77 9.99 7.01
CA LYS A 4 8.80 9.90 8.46
C LYS A 4 8.99 8.43 8.87
N ARG A 5 9.94 8.17 9.76
CA ARG A 5 10.20 6.82 10.27
C ARG A 5 8.93 6.26 10.94
N GLY A 6 8.56 5.03 10.59
CA GLY A 6 7.33 4.39 11.05
C GLY A 6 6.14 4.55 10.10
N SER A 7 6.27 5.35 9.03
CA SER A 7 5.25 5.43 7.97
C SER A 7 5.02 4.08 7.31
N LEU A 8 3.76 3.74 7.06
CA LEU A 8 3.38 2.64 6.17
C LEU A 8 3.50 3.08 4.71
N ILE A 9 3.90 2.14 3.86
CA ILE A 9 4.09 2.37 2.42
C ILE A 9 3.51 1.21 1.62
N SER A 10 2.82 1.52 0.54
CA SER A 10 2.47 0.54 -0.49
C SER A 10 2.83 1.01 -1.89
N PHE A 11 3.25 0.06 -2.73
CA PHE A 11 3.50 0.27 -4.16
C PHE A 11 2.55 -0.55 -5.03
N PHE A 12 2.10 -1.71 -4.54
CA PHE A 12 1.46 -2.75 -5.35
C PHE A 12 0.27 -3.43 -4.64
N SER A 13 -0.26 -2.86 -3.55
CA SER A 13 -1.50 -3.36 -2.93
C SER A 13 -2.77 -2.71 -3.49
N SER A 14 -2.65 -1.50 -4.04
CA SER A 14 -3.75 -0.74 -4.63
C SER A 14 -4.09 -1.17 -6.06
N GLY A 15 -5.37 -1.20 -6.43
CA GLY A 15 -5.82 -1.58 -7.78
C GLY A 15 -5.75 -0.44 -8.82
N PHE A 16 -5.32 0.76 -8.43
CA PHE A 16 -5.24 1.90 -9.36
C PHE A 16 -4.19 1.63 -10.46
N PRO A 17 -4.45 2.00 -11.73
CA PRO A 17 -3.53 1.74 -12.83
C PRO A 17 -2.11 2.25 -12.60
N SER A 18 -1.95 3.39 -11.90
CA SER A 18 -0.64 3.96 -11.60
C SER A 18 0.20 3.05 -10.67
N HIS A 19 -0.39 2.29 -9.75
CA HIS A 19 0.33 1.27 -8.97
C HIS A 19 0.78 0.09 -9.82
N VAL A 20 -0.10 -0.41 -10.68
CA VAL A 20 0.21 -1.53 -11.61
C VAL A 20 1.33 -1.18 -12.57
N ARG A 21 1.45 0.11 -12.95
CA ARG A 21 2.56 0.62 -13.77
C ARG A 21 3.80 1.00 -12.94
N GLY A 22 3.76 0.87 -11.61
CA GLY A 22 4.79 1.30 -10.67
C GLY A 22 5.08 2.80 -10.74
N LYS A 23 4.06 3.62 -10.96
CA LYS A 23 4.12 5.09 -11.04
C LYS A 23 3.53 5.80 -9.83
N ALA A 24 2.95 5.05 -8.89
CA ALA A 24 2.36 5.57 -7.67
C ALA A 24 3.00 4.95 -6.42
N ILE A 25 2.86 5.67 -5.31
CA ILE A 25 3.12 5.19 -3.95
C ILE A 25 1.96 5.62 -3.06
N ASP A 26 1.56 4.74 -2.16
CA ASP A 26 0.67 5.08 -1.05
C ASP A 26 1.53 5.31 0.17
N LEU A 27 1.50 6.52 0.70
CA LEU A 27 2.37 6.95 1.79
C LEU A 27 1.54 7.45 2.97
N SER A 28 1.69 6.77 4.11
CA SER A 28 1.12 7.19 5.39
C SER A 28 2.12 7.99 6.23
N SER A 29 1.69 8.37 7.42
CA SER A 29 2.49 8.79 8.57
C SER A 29 2.36 7.79 9.74
N PRO A 30 3.24 7.84 10.76
CA PRO A 30 3.09 7.04 11.98
C PRO A 30 1.82 7.34 12.77
N ASP A 31 1.34 8.59 12.75
CA ASP A 31 0.12 9.01 13.42
C ASP A 31 -1.17 8.60 12.67
N GLN A 32 -1.03 8.01 11.46
CA GLN A 32 -2.14 7.62 10.58
C GLN A 32 -3.14 8.77 10.32
N ARG A 33 -2.69 10.01 10.39
CA ARG A 33 -3.55 11.20 10.31
C ARG A 33 -2.99 12.26 9.39
N THR A 34 -1.71 12.56 9.51
CA THR A 34 -1.11 13.76 8.95
C THR A 34 -0.27 13.44 7.72
N PHE A 35 -0.49 14.15 6.62
CA PHE A 35 0.39 14.06 5.46
C PHE A 35 1.56 15.05 5.60
N PHE A 36 2.77 14.50 5.71
CA PHE A 36 4.01 15.26 5.71
C PHE A 36 4.58 15.27 4.28
N SER A 37 5.00 16.44 3.80
CA SER A 37 5.57 16.57 2.46
C SER A 37 6.83 15.71 2.31
N PRO A 38 6.87 14.81 1.32
CA PRO A 38 8.08 14.05 1.04
C PRO A 38 9.10 14.84 0.19
N PHE A 39 8.81 16.09 -0.17
CA PHE A 39 9.61 16.89 -1.10
C PHE A 39 9.57 18.39 -0.80
N ASN A 40 10.49 19.13 -1.41
CA ASN A 40 10.41 20.59 -1.56
C ASN A 40 9.64 20.92 -2.85
N GLY A 41 8.83 21.97 -2.86
CA GLY A 41 8.07 22.34 -4.06
C GLY A 41 7.08 23.47 -3.82
N LYS A 42 6.07 23.58 -4.69
CA LYS A 42 5.00 24.57 -4.61
C LYS A 42 3.65 23.94 -4.89
N LEU A 43 2.64 24.19 -4.08
CA LEU A 43 1.27 23.76 -4.35
C LEU A 43 0.70 24.61 -5.50
N LEU A 44 0.42 23.99 -6.64
CA LEU A 44 -0.11 24.67 -7.81
C LEU A 44 -1.63 24.71 -7.84
N ARG A 45 -2.27 23.61 -7.43
CA ARG A 45 -3.73 23.47 -7.55
C ARG A 45 -4.30 22.52 -6.50
N VAL A 46 -5.50 22.86 -6.03
CA VAL A 46 -6.34 22.06 -5.13
C VAL A 46 -7.70 21.86 -5.80
N GLU A 47 -8.05 20.61 -6.08
CA GLU A 47 -9.36 20.26 -6.62
C GLU A 47 -10.11 19.37 -5.64
N LYS A 48 -11.19 19.88 -5.02
CA LYS A 48 -12.13 19.08 -4.24
C LYS A 48 -13.21 18.51 -5.15
N PHE A 49 -13.51 17.22 -5.04
CA PHE A 49 -14.55 16.59 -5.84
C PHE A 49 -15.37 15.59 -5.03
N PHE A 50 -16.66 15.47 -5.36
CA PHE A 50 -17.59 14.56 -4.70
C PHE A 50 -17.68 13.22 -5.43
N ILE A 51 -17.72 12.14 -4.66
CA ILE A 51 -17.75 10.77 -5.16
C ILE A 51 -19.11 10.18 -4.80
N GLY A 52 -19.95 9.98 -5.81
CA GLY A 52 -21.30 9.40 -5.67
C GLY A 52 -21.32 7.88 -5.40
N ARG A 53 -20.30 7.31 -4.77
CA ARG A 53 -20.17 5.87 -4.52
C ARG A 53 -19.96 5.60 -3.03
N PRO A 54 -21.01 5.29 -2.26
CA PRO A 54 -20.83 4.89 -0.87
C PRO A 54 -20.21 3.48 -0.80
N ASN A 55 -19.16 3.33 0.00
CA ASN A 55 -18.68 2.05 0.52
C ASN A 55 -18.91 2.07 2.05
N LYS A 56 -19.27 0.93 2.66
CA LYS A 56 -19.56 0.82 4.10
C LYS A 56 -18.42 1.26 5.03
N TYR A 57 -17.18 1.33 4.53
CA TYR A 57 -16.00 1.76 5.30
C TYR A 57 -15.71 3.26 5.22
N VAL A 58 -16.47 4.01 4.43
CA VAL A 58 -16.20 5.40 4.07
C VAL A 58 -16.67 6.37 5.14
N LYS A 59 -15.88 7.42 5.42
CA LYS A 59 -16.27 8.50 6.34
C LYS A 59 -16.60 9.82 5.64
N SER A 60 -16.19 9.98 4.39
CA SER A 60 -16.42 11.20 3.59
C SER A 60 -16.92 10.84 2.19
N ASN A 61 -17.82 11.63 1.62
CA ASN A 61 -18.29 11.48 0.23
C ASN A 61 -17.50 12.32 -0.77
N TYR A 62 -16.38 12.91 -0.37
CA TYR A 62 -15.50 13.71 -1.21
C TYR A 62 -14.05 13.28 -1.09
N ASP A 63 -13.23 13.79 -1.99
CA ASP A 63 -11.79 13.62 -2.01
C ASP A 63 -11.14 14.89 -2.59
N TYR A 64 -9.81 14.94 -2.53
CA TYR A 64 -9.02 16.04 -3.08
C TYR A 64 -7.96 15.52 -4.03
N MET A 65 -7.66 16.34 -5.04
CA MET A 65 -6.48 16.21 -5.87
C MET A 65 -5.63 17.46 -5.73
N LEU A 66 -4.43 17.28 -5.19
CA LEU A 66 -3.42 18.31 -5.07
C LEU A 66 -2.39 18.13 -6.18
N THR A 67 -2.03 19.22 -6.85
CA THR A 67 -0.95 19.23 -7.84
C THR A 67 0.19 20.09 -7.33
N PHE A 68 1.37 19.51 -7.18
CA PHE A 68 2.60 20.22 -6.79
C PHE A 68 3.55 20.38 -7.97
N SER A 69 4.32 21.47 -7.98
CA SER A 69 5.52 21.60 -8.79
C SER A 69 6.73 21.26 -7.95
N ILE A 70 7.61 20.40 -8.47
CA ILE A 70 8.93 20.11 -7.91
C ILE A 70 9.91 20.24 -9.06
N GLU A 71 10.79 21.24 -9.01
CA GLU A 71 11.65 21.58 -10.16
C GLU A 71 10.78 21.67 -11.43
N ASP A 72 11.11 20.91 -12.48
CA ASP A 72 10.37 20.87 -13.75
C ASP A 72 9.28 19.77 -13.82
N LYS A 73 8.92 19.15 -12.69
CA LYS A 73 7.97 18.03 -12.63
C LYS A 73 6.70 18.40 -11.88
N LYS A 74 5.59 17.81 -12.33
CA LYS A 74 4.31 17.85 -11.61
C LYS A 74 4.11 16.57 -10.81
N ILE A 75 3.79 16.72 -9.53
CA ILE A 75 3.41 15.63 -8.64
C ILE A 75 1.92 15.73 -8.35
N LYS A 76 1.23 14.61 -8.48
CA LYS A 76 -0.19 14.49 -8.12
C LYS A 76 -0.29 13.79 -6.78
N VAL A 77 -1.05 14.37 -5.86
CA VAL A 77 -1.36 13.79 -4.55
C VAL A 77 -2.89 13.69 -4.40
N LEU A 78 -3.39 12.53 -3.98
CA LEU A 78 -4.80 12.30 -3.65
C LEU A 78 -4.96 11.96 -2.17
N HIS A 79 -6.21 11.99 -1.68
CA HIS A 79 -6.61 11.53 -0.35
C HIS A 79 -6.07 12.39 0.80
N VAL A 80 -5.81 13.68 0.54
CA VAL A 80 -5.32 14.64 1.54
C VAL A 80 -6.16 15.91 1.48
N GLU A 81 -6.80 16.26 2.61
CA GLU A 81 -7.41 17.57 2.80
C GLU A 81 -6.30 18.56 3.16
N PRO A 82 -6.01 19.56 2.32
CA PRO A 82 -4.88 20.45 2.55
C PRO A 82 -5.19 21.48 3.65
N ILE A 83 -4.16 21.82 4.43
CA ILE A 83 -4.18 22.97 5.37
C ILE A 83 -3.37 24.16 4.84
N ILE A 84 -2.83 24.03 3.63
CA ILE A 84 -2.08 25.05 2.90
C ILE A 84 -2.87 25.49 1.65
N ASN A 85 -2.56 26.67 1.13
CA ASN A 85 -3.23 27.27 -0.02
C ASN A 85 -2.44 27.09 -1.34
N GLU A 86 -3.15 27.21 -2.46
CA GLU A 86 -2.52 27.32 -3.77
C GLU A 86 -1.52 28.49 -3.81
N GLY A 87 -0.35 28.25 -4.38
CA GLY A 87 0.75 29.21 -4.43
C GLY A 87 1.76 29.09 -3.29
N GLU A 88 1.47 28.34 -2.22
CA GLU A 88 2.39 28.18 -1.10
C GLU A 88 3.56 27.25 -1.45
N GLU A 89 4.75 27.62 -0.97
CA GLU A 89 5.94 26.75 -0.99
C GLU A 89 5.85 25.71 0.12
N VAL A 90 6.32 24.50 -0.21
CA VAL A 90 6.37 23.38 0.71
C VAL A 90 7.80 22.91 0.89
N LYS A 91 8.15 22.55 2.13
CA LYS A 91 9.45 21.98 2.48
C LYS A 91 9.31 20.51 2.86
N GLU A 92 10.36 19.73 2.63
CA GLU A 92 10.45 18.35 3.10
C GLU A 92 10.15 18.27 4.61
N GLY A 93 9.23 17.41 4.99
CA GLY A 93 8.79 17.22 6.37
C GLY A 93 7.73 18.21 6.88
N GLN A 94 7.33 19.21 6.08
CA GLN A 94 6.24 20.11 6.45
C GLN A 94 4.89 19.39 6.45
N GLU A 95 4.02 19.74 7.39
CA GLU A 95 2.63 19.28 7.40
C GLU A 95 1.83 19.97 6.29
N ILE A 96 1.21 19.16 5.43
CA ILE A 96 0.48 19.63 4.24
C ILE A 96 -1.02 19.51 4.42
N GLY A 97 -1.47 18.54 5.23
CA GLY A 97 -2.89 18.26 5.38
C GLY A 97 -3.16 16.97 6.15
N TYR A 98 -4.41 16.53 6.10
CA TYR A 98 -4.88 15.33 6.80
C TYR A 98 -5.40 14.29 5.82
N PHE A 99 -5.15 13.01 6.09
CA PHE A 99 -5.65 11.93 5.25
C PHE A 99 -7.18 11.85 5.28
N ILE A 100 -7.75 11.54 4.12
CA ILE A 100 -9.21 11.38 3.95
C ILE A 100 -9.53 9.91 3.77
N ASN A 101 -10.54 9.45 4.51
CA ASN A 101 -11.19 8.17 4.27
C ASN A 101 -12.36 8.37 3.30
N SER A 102 -12.06 8.27 2.01
CA SER A 102 -13.00 8.43 0.90
C SER A 102 -13.43 7.05 0.35
N PRO A 103 -14.39 6.98 -0.60
CA PRO A 103 -14.73 5.74 -1.30
C PRO A 103 -13.56 5.03 -1.97
N TYR A 104 -12.49 5.74 -2.29
CA TYR A 104 -11.29 5.16 -2.89
C TYR A 104 -10.33 4.52 -1.88
N THR A 105 -10.36 4.96 -0.61
CA THR A 105 -9.46 4.49 0.45
C THR A 105 -10.17 3.68 1.54
N GLY A 106 -11.50 3.61 1.52
CA GLY A 106 -12.31 2.93 2.53
C GLY A 106 -11.98 1.45 2.68
N GLY A 107 -11.27 1.09 3.75
CA GLY A 107 -10.83 -0.28 4.06
C GLY A 107 -9.31 -0.48 3.98
N ASP A 108 -8.57 0.52 3.49
CA ASP A 108 -7.11 0.57 3.44
C ASP A 108 -6.54 1.24 4.72
N PHE A 109 -5.21 1.29 4.87
CA PHE A 109 -4.57 2.20 5.83
C PHE A 109 -4.71 3.65 5.33
N LEU A 110 -4.70 4.62 6.24
CA LEU A 110 -4.83 6.03 5.83
C LEU A 110 -3.54 6.49 5.17
N HIS A 111 -3.63 7.04 3.96
CA HIS A 111 -2.46 7.39 3.17
C HIS A 111 -2.76 8.51 2.17
N ALA A 112 -1.68 9.10 1.65
CA ALA A 112 -1.69 9.89 0.44
C ALA A 112 -1.27 9.00 -0.73
N HIS A 113 -2.07 8.98 -1.81
CA HIS A 113 -1.67 8.37 -3.08
C HIS A 113 -0.88 9.40 -3.87
N ILE A 114 0.37 9.09 -4.24
CA ILE A 114 1.30 10.05 -4.85
C ILE A 114 1.82 9.53 -6.18
N GLU A 115 1.66 10.31 -7.25
CA GLU A 115 2.18 10.02 -8.59
C GLU A 115 3.24 11.04 -9.02
N GLY A 116 4.24 10.56 -9.78
CA GLY A 116 5.29 11.41 -10.35
C GLY A 116 6.62 11.37 -9.59
N LEU A 117 6.64 10.77 -8.39
CA LEU A 117 7.87 10.54 -7.64
C LEU A 117 8.65 9.34 -8.19
N THR A 118 9.98 9.47 -8.23
CA THR A 118 10.87 8.38 -8.63
C THR A 118 11.37 7.63 -7.40
N PHE A 119 11.03 6.35 -7.31
CA PHE A 119 11.51 5.47 -6.26
C PHE A 119 12.51 4.44 -6.80
N LYS A 120 13.65 4.29 -6.11
CA LYS A 120 14.67 3.27 -6.41
C LYS A 120 14.57 2.15 -5.38
N PHE A 121 14.30 0.93 -5.85
CA PHE A 121 14.25 -0.25 -5.00
C PHE A 121 15.65 -0.80 -4.78
N ARG A 122 16.08 -0.84 -3.51
CA ARG A 122 17.34 -1.46 -3.11
C ARG A 122 17.18 -2.98 -3.09
N LYS A 123 18.30 -3.70 -3.19
CA LYS A 123 18.29 -5.14 -2.89
C LYS A 123 17.99 -5.36 -1.41
N VAL A 124 17.43 -6.53 -1.09
CA VAL A 124 17.30 -6.96 0.30
C VAL A 124 18.68 -6.97 0.97
N SER A 125 18.76 -6.38 2.16
CA SER A 125 19.96 -6.28 3.00
C SER A 125 19.94 -7.27 4.17
N ASP A 126 18.77 -7.54 4.73
CA ASP A 126 18.55 -8.56 5.76
C ASP A 126 17.27 -9.32 5.39
N TYR A 127 17.42 -10.60 5.04
CA TYR A 127 16.29 -11.46 4.65
C TYR A 127 15.92 -12.39 5.78
N LYS A 128 14.64 -12.40 6.13
CA LYS A 128 14.01 -13.39 7.01
C LYS A 128 12.68 -13.75 6.40
N GLU A 129 12.36 -15.03 6.33
CA GLU A 129 10.99 -15.46 6.02
C GLU A 129 10.13 -15.08 7.23
N SER A 130 9.23 -14.11 7.08
CA SER A 130 8.47 -13.59 8.21
C SER A 130 7.43 -14.60 8.67
N ARG A 131 7.42 -14.91 9.96
CA ARG A 131 6.54 -15.89 10.59
C ARG A 131 5.79 -15.34 11.78
N CYS A 132 6.28 -14.29 12.45
CA CYS A 132 5.67 -13.81 13.67
C CYS A 132 5.29 -12.33 13.64
N GLY A 133 4.24 -12.01 14.38
CA GLY A 133 3.78 -10.64 14.52
C GLY A 133 2.99 -10.42 15.79
N LYS A 134 2.61 -9.16 16.01
CA LYS A 134 1.81 -8.72 17.15
C LYS A 134 0.54 -8.04 16.65
N VAL A 135 -0.61 -8.37 17.21
CA VAL A 135 -1.87 -7.68 16.90
C VAL A 135 -1.80 -6.24 17.43
N VAL A 136 -2.00 -5.25 16.56
CA VAL A 136 -1.88 -3.81 16.90
C VAL A 136 -3.16 -3.02 16.64
N LEU A 137 -4.12 -3.60 15.91
CA LEU A 137 -5.42 -3.00 15.67
C LEU A 137 -6.46 -4.10 15.51
N ILE A 138 -7.61 -3.94 16.17
CA ILE A 138 -8.77 -4.80 16.00
C ILE A 138 -9.95 -3.90 15.65
N THR A 139 -10.68 -4.26 14.60
CA THR A 139 -11.93 -3.62 14.22
C THR A 139 -13.01 -4.67 14.03
N GLU A 140 -14.24 -4.23 13.77
CA GLU A 140 -15.35 -5.14 13.47
C GLU A 140 -15.08 -6.06 12.27
N ASN A 141 -14.34 -5.58 11.26
CA ASN A 141 -14.23 -6.25 9.96
C ASN A 141 -12.80 -6.70 9.58
N TYR A 142 -11.79 -6.21 10.29
CA TYR A 142 -10.38 -6.53 10.03
C TYR A 142 -9.53 -6.32 11.29
N PHE A 143 -8.33 -6.86 11.29
CA PHE A 143 -7.31 -6.60 12.29
C PHE A 143 -5.94 -6.45 11.60
N ASP A 144 -5.05 -5.69 12.22
CA ASP A 144 -3.69 -5.49 11.73
C ASP A 144 -2.69 -6.19 12.66
N VAL A 145 -1.77 -6.92 12.04
CA VAL A 145 -0.61 -7.54 12.68
C VAL A 145 0.64 -6.78 12.26
N GLU A 146 1.37 -6.27 13.23
CA GLU A 146 2.69 -5.72 13.03
C GLU A 146 3.72 -6.87 13.01
N VAL A 147 4.46 -7.00 11.91
CA VAL A 147 5.41 -8.12 11.73
C VAL A 147 6.70 -7.82 12.49
N GLU A 148 7.13 -8.76 13.33
CA GLU A 148 8.30 -8.58 14.20
C GLU A 148 9.59 -9.08 13.55
N ASP A 149 9.51 -10.17 12.78
CA ASP A 149 10.62 -10.77 12.03
C ASP A 149 10.60 -10.36 10.55
N TYR A 150 10.48 -9.05 10.31
CA TYR A 150 10.46 -8.48 8.97
C TYR A 150 11.81 -8.61 8.24
N ALA A 151 11.75 -8.57 6.91
CA ALA A 151 12.91 -8.41 6.04
C ALA A 151 13.12 -6.93 5.68
N SER A 152 14.34 -6.56 5.27
CA SER A 152 14.71 -5.18 4.94
C SER A 152 15.37 -5.04 3.56
N ALA A 153 15.06 -3.95 2.87
CA ALA A 153 15.73 -3.50 1.64
C ALA A 153 16.09 -2.01 1.78
N GLY A 154 17.21 -1.73 2.46
CA GLY A 154 17.49 -0.39 2.96
C GLY A 154 16.50 0.00 4.06
N ASN A 155 15.91 1.20 3.96
CA ASN A 155 14.91 1.67 4.93
C ASN A 155 13.51 1.10 4.70
N LEU A 156 13.28 0.35 3.62
CA LEU A 156 12.01 -0.36 3.44
C LEU A 156 12.04 -1.67 4.20
N HIS A 157 11.10 -1.85 5.11
CA HIS A 157 10.86 -3.09 5.81
C HIS A 157 9.55 -3.70 5.30
N GLY A 158 9.48 -5.02 5.19
CA GLY A 158 8.32 -5.72 4.68
C GLY A 158 8.20 -7.13 5.22
N VAL A 159 7.04 -7.75 4.98
CA VAL A 159 6.88 -9.18 5.19
C VAL A 159 7.86 -9.89 4.26
N GLY A 160 8.79 -10.64 4.83
CA GLY A 160 9.71 -11.42 4.03
C GLY A 160 9.00 -12.63 3.43
N CYS A 161 8.90 -12.65 2.10
CA CYS A 161 8.44 -13.79 1.33
C CYS A 161 9.28 -13.90 0.07
N CYS A 162 9.43 -15.13 -0.44
CA CYS A 162 9.71 -15.33 -1.85
C CYS A 162 11.09 -14.73 -2.25
N GLY A 163 12.02 -14.58 -1.29
CA GLY A 163 13.32 -13.93 -1.45
C GLY A 163 13.31 -12.40 -1.42
N GLY A 164 12.18 -11.75 -1.11
CA GLY A 164 12.05 -10.29 -1.03
C GLY A 164 10.99 -9.80 -0.04
N LEU A 165 10.56 -8.55 -0.21
CA LEU A 165 9.50 -7.92 0.58
C LEU A 165 8.17 -8.05 -0.17
N LEU A 166 7.19 -8.74 0.43
CA LEU A 166 5.85 -8.89 -0.13
C LEU A 166 5.05 -7.59 0.03
N ASN A 167 4.47 -7.12 -1.07
CA ASN A 167 3.51 -6.03 -1.06
C ASN A 167 2.34 -6.32 -2.01
N THR A 168 1.15 -6.54 -1.45
CA THR A 168 -0.01 -7.03 -2.20
C THR A 168 -1.29 -6.88 -1.38
N SER A 169 -2.43 -6.76 -2.06
CA SER A 169 -3.76 -7.03 -1.52
C SER A 169 -4.33 -8.28 -2.18
N TYR A 170 -4.29 -9.40 -1.45
CA TYR A 170 -4.54 -10.73 -2.01
C TYR A 170 -5.87 -11.32 -1.52
N PRO A 171 -6.67 -11.98 -2.38
CA PRO A 171 -6.59 -12.06 -3.84
C PRO A 171 -7.37 -10.93 -4.55
N TYR A 172 -7.64 -9.79 -3.90
CA TYR A 172 -8.58 -8.78 -4.41
C TYR A 172 -8.22 -8.28 -5.80
N ALA A 173 -7.05 -7.65 -5.92
CA ALA A 173 -6.53 -7.13 -7.18
C ALA A 173 -5.86 -8.23 -8.03
N CYS A 174 -5.55 -9.38 -7.41
CA CYS A 174 -4.96 -10.55 -8.07
C CYS A 174 -3.58 -10.27 -8.70
N TYR A 175 -2.88 -9.30 -8.12
CA TYR A 175 -1.52 -8.94 -8.48
C TYR A 175 -0.82 -8.39 -7.23
N GLY A 176 0.49 -8.34 -7.27
CA GLY A 176 1.31 -7.70 -6.25
C GLY A 176 2.75 -7.62 -6.68
N GLY A 177 3.64 -7.30 -5.74
CA GLY A 177 5.08 -7.22 -5.98
C GLY A 177 5.91 -7.87 -4.88
N ILE A 178 7.04 -8.43 -5.31
CA ILE A 178 8.16 -8.79 -4.45
C ILE A 178 9.27 -7.77 -4.68
N ILE A 179 9.66 -7.05 -3.63
CA ILE A 179 10.63 -5.95 -3.68
C ILE A 179 11.98 -6.40 -3.09
N GLY A 180 13.06 -6.02 -3.74
CA GLY A 180 14.44 -6.19 -3.27
C GLY A 180 15.08 -7.54 -3.60
N GLY A 181 14.30 -8.55 -3.97
CA GLY A 181 14.81 -9.87 -4.35
C GLY A 181 13.69 -10.77 -4.88
N PHE A 182 14.05 -11.92 -5.42
CA PHE A 182 13.11 -12.97 -5.83
C PHE A 182 13.86 -14.29 -5.93
N ASN A 183 13.39 -15.33 -5.24
CA ASN A 183 14.05 -16.65 -5.20
C ASN A 183 13.54 -17.63 -6.27
N GLY A 184 12.59 -17.23 -7.13
CA GLY A 184 11.99 -18.08 -8.15
C GLY A 184 10.64 -18.68 -7.77
N GLN A 185 10.23 -18.62 -6.50
CA GLN A 185 8.99 -19.20 -5.99
C GLN A 185 8.01 -18.11 -5.51
N LEU A 186 6.73 -18.25 -5.88
CA LEU A 186 5.66 -17.32 -5.50
C LEU A 186 4.62 -18.02 -4.63
N SER A 187 5.02 -18.35 -3.40
CA SER A 187 4.14 -18.96 -2.42
C SER A 187 4.30 -18.31 -1.05
N PHE A 188 3.19 -18.09 -0.35
CA PHE A 188 3.18 -17.52 0.99
C PHE A 188 2.28 -18.36 1.88
N PHE A 189 2.86 -19.12 2.82
CA PHE A 189 2.12 -20.05 3.70
C PHE A 189 1.08 -20.90 2.95
N ASP A 190 1.56 -21.68 1.97
CA ASP A 190 0.76 -22.56 1.11
C ASP A 190 -0.19 -21.84 0.12
N ILE A 191 -0.28 -20.51 0.18
CA ILE A 191 -0.98 -19.71 -0.83
C ILE A 191 -0.09 -19.57 -2.06
N ASN A 192 -0.55 -20.08 -3.20
CA ASN A 192 0.05 -19.75 -4.50
C ASN A 192 -0.32 -18.31 -4.89
N LEU A 193 0.68 -17.41 -4.92
CA LEU A 193 0.47 -15.99 -5.24
C LEU A 193 0.27 -15.75 -6.75
N GLY A 194 0.58 -16.75 -7.59
CA GLY A 194 0.45 -16.69 -9.04
C GLY A 194 1.78 -16.86 -9.74
N ARG A 195 2.03 -16.02 -10.75
CA ARG A 195 3.20 -16.15 -11.64
C ARG A 195 3.96 -14.84 -11.79
N PRO A 196 5.29 -14.89 -11.96
CA PRO A 196 6.08 -13.68 -12.11
C PRO A 196 5.81 -13.03 -13.47
N VAL A 197 5.89 -11.70 -13.48
CA VAL A 197 5.76 -10.86 -14.67
C VAL A 197 7.02 -10.01 -14.79
N ASN A 198 7.63 -10.04 -15.98
CA ASN A 198 8.77 -9.19 -16.27
C ASN A 198 8.39 -7.72 -16.09
N PHE A 199 9.03 -7.08 -15.11
CA PHE A 199 8.82 -5.69 -14.78
C PHE A 199 10.10 -4.89 -15.01
N ARG A 200 9.98 -3.70 -15.60
CA ARG A 200 11.15 -2.91 -16.02
C ARG A 200 11.96 -2.33 -14.86
N LYS A 201 11.44 -2.36 -13.62
CA LYS A 201 12.14 -1.79 -12.46
C LYS A 201 13.09 -2.82 -11.85
N ARG A 202 14.36 -2.40 -11.69
CA ARG A 202 15.39 -3.20 -11.05
C ARG A 202 14.98 -3.57 -9.62
N ASN A 203 15.32 -4.80 -9.22
CA ASN A 203 15.04 -5.35 -7.89
C ASN A 203 13.54 -5.39 -7.53
N VAL A 204 12.65 -5.48 -8.51
CA VAL A 204 11.22 -5.73 -8.27
C VAL A 204 10.73 -6.78 -9.25
N VAL A 205 9.99 -7.75 -8.73
CA VAL A 205 9.23 -8.70 -9.54
C VAL A 205 7.76 -8.47 -9.24
N LEU A 206 6.98 -8.15 -10.27
CA LEU A 206 5.52 -8.19 -10.13
C LEU A 206 5.03 -9.62 -10.31
N PHE A 207 3.91 -9.94 -9.70
CA PHE A 207 3.21 -11.20 -9.95
C PHE A 207 1.74 -10.95 -10.26
N GLU A 208 1.14 -11.90 -10.98
CA GLU A 208 -0.28 -11.89 -11.28
C GLU A 208 -0.88 -13.29 -11.07
N GLY A 209 -2.10 -13.35 -10.53
CA GLY A 209 -2.84 -14.60 -10.39
C GLY A 209 -3.49 -15.07 -11.70
N LYS A 210 -3.56 -14.21 -12.73
CA LYS A 210 -4.13 -14.53 -14.05
C LYS A 210 -3.22 -14.07 -15.19
N ARG A 211 -2.84 -14.99 -16.08
CA ARG A 211 -3.02 -14.87 -17.54
C ARG A 211 -2.86 -13.51 -18.26
N GLY A 212 -1.88 -12.65 -17.99
CA GLY A 212 -1.73 -11.36 -18.68
C GLY A 212 -2.57 -10.23 -18.10
N LEU A 213 -3.07 -10.40 -16.87
CA LEU A 213 -3.88 -9.44 -16.13
C LEU A 213 -3.21 -8.07 -16.02
N ILE A 214 -1.92 -8.02 -15.66
CA ILE A 214 -1.17 -6.76 -15.53
C ILE A 214 -1.07 -6.05 -16.88
N LYS A 215 -0.87 -6.80 -17.98
CA LYS A 215 -0.75 -6.24 -19.32
C LYS A 215 -2.06 -5.58 -19.77
N THR A 216 -3.20 -6.17 -19.44
CA THR A 216 -4.53 -5.72 -19.86
C THR A 216 -5.30 -4.99 -18.74
N TRP A 217 -4.60 -4.47 -17.72
CA TRP A 217 -5.23 -3.96 -16.50
C TRP A 217 -6.32 -2.91 -16.77
N GLU A 218 -6.03 -1.99 -17.69
CA GLU A 218 -6.87 -0.84 -18.03
C GLU A 218 -8.13 -1.19 -18.85
N GLN A 219 -8.32 -2.45 -19.23
CA GLN A 219 -9.48 -2.88 -20.03
C GLN A 219 -10.69 -3.29 -19.18
N LYS A 220 -10.47 -4.16 -18.18
CA LYS A 220 -11.56 -4.74 -17.36
C LYS A 220 -11.27 -4.69 -15.86
N ALA A 221 -10.02 -4.89 -15.45
CA ALA A 221 -9.65 -4.94 -14.04
C ALA A 221 -9.81 -3.56 -13.39
N SER A 222 -9.33 -2.50 -14.03
CA SER A 222 -9.47 -1.11 -13.57
C SER A 222 -10.93 -0.74 -13.28
N PHE A 223 -11.86 -1.06 -14.19
CA PHE A 223 -13.29 -0.76 -14.00
C PHE A 223 -13.90 -1.51 -12.83
N LYS A 224 -13.50 -2.77 -12.62
CA LYS A 224 -13.92 -3.54 -11.44
C LYS A 224 -13.43 -2.89 -10.15
N ILE A 225 -12.14 -2.54 -10.08
CA ILE A 225 -11.57 -1.85 -8.92
C ILE A 225 -12.31 -0.55 -8.64
N LEU A 226 -12.54 0.28 -9.66
CA LEU A 226 -13.28 1.53 -9.53
C LEU A 226 -14.71 1.29 -9.03
N ALA A 227 -15.34 0.19 -9.43
CA ALA A 227 -16.67 -0.23 -8.96
C ALA A 227 -16.65 -0.94 -7.59
N ASN A 228 -15.50 -0.95 -6.89
CA ASN A 228 -15.28 -1.69 -5.64
C ASN A 228 -15.62 -3.19 -5.75
N GLN A 229 -15.29 -3.79 -6.90
CA GLN A 229 -15.49 -5.20 -7.18
C GLN A 229 -14.15 -5.93 -7.27
N PRO A 230 -14.05 -7.15 -6.70
CA PRO A 230 -12.83 -7.92 -6.76
C PRO A 230 -12.51 -8.41 -8.19
N VAL A 231 -11.22 -8.49 -8.51
CA VAL A 231 -10.72 -9.03 -9.78
C VAL A 231 -10.60 -10.55 -9.73
N CYS A 232 -10.11 -11.12 -8.61
CA CYS A 232 -10.05 -12.57 -8.41
C CYS A 232 -10.89 -13.08 -7.25
N GLY A 233 -10.95 -12.39 -6.12
CA GLY A 233 -11.78 -12.81 -4.99
C GLY A 233 -11.87 -11.74 -3.91
N LYS A 234 -12.68 -11.97 -2.88
CA LYS A 234 -12.72 -11.08 -1.72
C LYS A 234 -11.32 -10.98 -1.11
N ALA A 235 -10.91 -9.79 -0.70
CA ALA A 235 -9.63 -9.60 -0.02
C ALA A 235 -9.54 -10.52 1.21
N PHE A 236 -8.41 -11.20 1.34
CA PHE A 236 -8.10 -12.05 2.48
C PHE A 236 -7.09 -11.36 3.39
N PHE A 237 -5.95 -10.95 2.84
CA PHE A 237 -4.98 -10.12 3.53
C PHE A 237 -4.39 -9.04 2.63
N GLU A 238 -3.82 -8.04 3.26
CA GLU A 238 -3.00 -7.03 2.62
C GLU A 238 -1.67 -6.91 3.37
N ALA A 239 -0.57 -7.04 2.64
CA ALA A 239 0.79 -6.88 3.14
C ALA A 239 1.33 -5.51 2.71
N VAL A 240 1.61 -4.65 3.69
CA VAL A 240 2.12 -3.28 3.47
C VAL A 240 3.49 -3.12 4.11
N LEU A 241 4.31 -2.30 3.46
CA LEU A 241 5.67 -2.04 3.87
C LEU A 241 5.68 -0.98 4.98
N SER A 242 6.85 -0.81 5.58
CA SER A 242 7.15 0.28 6.50
C SER A 242 8.46 0.98 6.10
N TYR A 243 8.56 2.27 6.41
CA TYR A 243 9.82 3.01 6.31
C TYR A 243 10.51 3.11 7.68
N GLY A 244 11.54 2.30 7.91
CA GLY A 244 12.33 2.29 9.13
C GLY A 244 11.57 1.91 10.42
N GLY A 245 10.32 1.47 10.30
CA GLY A 245 9.49 0.93 11.38
C GLY A 245 9.16 -0.54 11.13
N LYS A 246 8.07 -1.05 11.69
CA LYS A 246 7.63 -2.43 11.44
C LYS A 246 6.53 -2.46 10.38
N PRO A 247 6.60 -3.36 9.39
CA PRO A 247 5.56 -3.52 8.38
C PRO A 247 4.31 -4.17 8.97
N ARG A 248 3.21 -4.12 8.22
CA ARG A 248 1.93 -4.67 8.69
C ARG A 248 1.33 -5.64 7.69
N ILE A 249 0.59 -6.60 8.24
CA ILE A 249 -0.37 -7.41 7.51
C ILE A 249 -1.75 -7.11 8.07
N ARG A 250 -2.65 -6.63 7.21
CA ARG A 250 -4.07 -6.54 7.51
C ARG A 250 -4.75 -7.84 7.11
N PHE A 251 -5.54 -8.42 8.00
CA PHE A 251 -6.41 -9.55 7.70
C PHE A 251 -7.85 -9.08 7.65
N PHE A 252 -8.54 -9.30 6.53
CA PHE A 252 -9.93 -8.88 6.31
C PHE A 252 -10.93 -9.89 6.91
N ARG A 253 -10.80 -10.11 8.22
CA ARG A 253 -11.62 -10.99 9.05
C ARG A 253 -11.82 -10.38 10.43
N LYS A 254 -12.89 -10.80 11.10
CA LYS A 254 -13.05 -10.53 12.53
C LYS A 254 -11.98 -11.31 13.31
N TYR A 255 -11.36 -10.63 14.28
CA TYR A 255 -10.48 -11.24 15.25
C TYR A 255 -11.17 -11.29 16.61
N ASN A 256 -11.08 -12.43 17.29
CA ASN A 256 -11.72 -12.66 18.60
C ASN A 256 -10.69 -12.68 19.75
N GLY A 257 -9.42 -12.40 19.48
CA GLY A 257 -8.39 -12.23 20.51
C GLY A 257 -8.22 -10.77 20.92
N ASP A 258 -7.10 -10.47 21.55
CA ASP A 258 -6.81 -9.19 22.19
C ASP A 258 -5.71 -8.40 21.48
N LEU A 259 -5.71 -7.08 21.74
CA LEU A 259 -4.60 -6.23 21.32
C LEU A 259 -3.32 -6.68 22.01
N GLY A 260 -2.29 -6.91 21.21
CA GLY A 260 -0.98 -7.32 21.66
C GLY A 260 -0.73 -8.82 21.64
N ASP A 261 -1.71 -9.63 21.20
CA ASP A 261 -1.53 -11.05 20.96
C ASP A 261 -0.38 -11.30 19.99
N LYS A 262 0.44 -12.32 20.31
CA LYS A 262 1.48 -12.82 19.43
C LYS A 262 0.88 -13.82 18.45
N ILE A 263 1.16 -13.61 17.18
CA ILE A 263 0.60 -14.38 16.07
C ILE A 263 1.72 -15.10 15.34
N ASP A 264 1.54 -16.42 15.12
CA ASP A 264 2.20 -17.11 14.02
C ASP A 264 1.39 -16.87 12.74
N LEU A 265 2.01 -16.22 11.76
CA LEU A 265 1.41 -15.83 10.50
C LEU A 265 0.96 -17.05 9.68
N GLY A 266 1.67 -18.16 9.76
CA GLY A 266 1.30 -19.39 9.07
C GLY A 266 0.09 -20.06 9.69
N GLU A 267 0.03 -20.14 11.02
CA GLU A 267 -1.12 -20.70 11.74
C GLU A 267 -2.38 -19.88 11.51
N ILE A 268 -2.30 -18.55 11.60
CA ILE A 268 -3.48 -17.70 11.40
C ILE A 268 -3.97 -17.75 9.94
N ILE A 269 -3.06 -17.85 8.98
CA ILE A 269 -3.42 -17.99 7.56
C ILE A 269 -4.13 -19.33 7.33
N ARG A 270 -3.57 -20.43 7.81
CA ARG A 270 -4.21 -21.75 7.69
C ARG A 270 -5.58 -21.77 8.36
N TYR A 271 -5.67 -21.26 9.59
CA TYR A 271 -6.92 -21.18 10.35
C TYR A 271 -8.04 -20.47 9.58
N TYR A 272 -7.74 -19.35 8.92
CA TYR A 272 -8.76 -18.61 8.16
C TYR A 272 -8.99 -19.12 6.74
N MET A 273 -8.12 -19.98 6.22
CA MET A 273 -8.31 -20.64 4.93
C MET A 273 -9.18 -21.90 5.03
N GLY A 274 -9.25 -22.54 6.21
CA GLY A 274 -10.01 -23.77 6.45
C GLY A 274 -9.14 -25.00 6.31
#